data_AF-A0A9E5GD09-F1
#
_entry.id   AF-A0A9E5GD09-F1
#
_cell.length_a   1.000
_cell.length_b   1.000
_cell.length_c   1.000
_cell.angle_alpha   90.00
_cell.angle_beta   90.00
_cell.angle_gamma   90.00
#
_symmetry.space_group_name_H-M   'P 1'
#
loop_
_entity.id
_entity.type
_entity.pdbx_description
1 polymer ?
#
loop_
_entity_poly.entity_id
_entity_poly.type
_entity_poly.pdbx_seq_one_letter_code
_entity_poly.pdbx_strand_id
1 'polypeptide(L)'
;MNRYKTTFTAIVEEKLMQCIPICDQSIELPSYLLQKEKAHGYLYTEETLTPWYYRSITVVEGKRCLYFDPLDIFPFSDIATIRRDKALYWVRELAKTLKELPLSFLDLNSNILPLWRIWGVEDGSILILPQEVGDLFSSTADEEKRFQNVAAWVHHGIHPPFSLCDQMTSLLYFAAAGFAPFASKDTREDSFRALPLRLLQSNLNPKTIAYIDETLSLGLTKQRDATGNKESQKALSWFIDTTEQLVGELEPLAQAKNLEIYRTITACDQFVQRQQKRAGYRVFWRKKGWLVLTISAIVITLSYFTASRIKLANTPPYTAGMAPTEVVLEYFEGMNSLDLQKMEASLAKKTQNPSSMEVTNLFVTRQTRQAYEGINTQVDPRQWLEEGKPPIMEGTFLYGVTDVSVTALDDRTYRAQGILYTPYPYTEEVAEIDSPTQAVAIFTYQLIQDFTIEMGKKGWYEITNITRSQVEPLQIITVPTYQKGGQTILSQ
;
A
#
# COMPACT_ATOMS: atom_id res chain seq x y z
N MET A 1 -1.35 -39.18 22.61
CA MET A 1 -0.23 -39.09 21.66
C MET A 1 0.70 -40.26 21.96
N ASN A 2 0.78 -41.25 21.08
CA ASN A 2 1.46 -42.52 21.34
C ASN A 2 2.94 -42.30 21.65
N ARG A 3 3.43 -42.88 22.75
CA ARG A 3 4.85 -43.05 23.03
C ARG A 3 5.43 -43.97 21.94
N TYR A 4 5.81 -43.40 20.81
CA TYR A 4 6.84 -44.04 20.01
C TYR A 4 8.06 -44.12 20.91
N LYS A 5 8.54 -45.33 21.22
CA LYS A 5 9.92 -45.50 21.68
C LYS A 5 10.78 -44.76 20.66
N THR A 6 11.29 -43.60 21.07
CA THR A 6 12.04 -42.68 20.21
C THR A 6 13.39 -43.25 19.85
N THR A 7 13.88 -44.22 20.64
CA THR A 7 14.99 -45.11 20.35
C THR A 7 14.76 -46.48 20.98
N PHE A 8 15.52 -47.49 20.56
CA PHE A 8 15.51 -48.83 21.14
C PHE A 8 16.82 -49.56 20.84
N THR A 9 17.12 -50.61 21.60
CA THR A 9 18.25 -51.50 21.32
C THR A 9 17.80 -52.71 20.50
N ALA A 10 18.68 -53.18 19.60
CA ALA A 10 18.44 -54.39 18.81
C ALA A 10 19.76 -55.07 18.45
N ILE A 11 19.70 -56.36 18.13
CA ILE A 11 20.87 -57.10 17.61
C ILE A 11 20.95 -56.83 16.10
N VAL A 12 22.02 -56.18 15.67
CA VAL A 12 22.34 -55.92 14.25
C VAL A 12 23.76 -56.42 14.02
N GLU A 13 23.96 -57.27 13.01
CA GLU A 13 25.27 -57.89 12.71
C GLU A 13 25.89 -58.58 13.95
N GLU A 14 25.09 -59.38 14.67
CA GLU A 14 25.49 -60.12 15.88
C GLU A 14 25.94 -59.26 17.08
N LYS A 15 25.79 -57.93 17.00
CA LYS A 15 26.13 -57.00 18.09
C LYS A 15 24.89 -56.28 18.59
N LEU A 16 24.85 -56.02 19.89
CA LEU A 16 23.84 -55.14 20.46
C LEU A 16 24.12 -53.71 20.00
N MET A 17 23.15 -53.10 19.33
CA MET A 17 23.24 -51.76 18.77
C MET A 17 22.09 -50.89 19.27
N GLN A 18 22.33 -49.59 19.39
CA GLN A 18 21.30 -48.59 19.60
C GLN A 18 20.70 -48.17 18.27
N CYS A 19 19.38 -48.00 18.19
CA CYS A 19 18.65 -47.65 16.98
C CYS A 19 17.82 -46.37 17.15
N ILE A 20 17.94 -45.44 16.20
CA ILE A 20 17.02 -44.31 16.04
C ILE A 20 16.12 -44.59 14.82
N PRO A 21 14.80 -44.76 14.98
CA PRO A 21 13.88 -44.95 13.86
C PRO A 21 13.72 -43.67 13.04
N ILE A 22 13.84 -43.80 11.72
CA ILE A 22 13.63 -42.74 10.73
C ILE A 22 12.18 -42.77 10.25
N CYS A 23 11.77 -43.89 9.66
CA CYS A 23 10.47 -44.06 9.03
C CYS A 23 10.05 -45.54 8.99
N ASP A 24 8.83 -45.81 8.55
CA ASP A 24 8.39 -47.18 8.26
C ASP A 24 9.22 -47.78 7.11
N GLN A 25 9.42 -49.10 7.11
CA GLN A 25 10.11 -49.81 6.02
C GLN A 25 9.44 -49.59 4.65
N SER A 26 8.13 -49.35 4.62
CA SER A 26 7.37 -49.12 3.38
C SER A 26 7.72 -47.79 2.69
N ILE A 27 8.34 -46.86 3.40
CA ILE A 27 8.74 -45.56 2.87
C ILE A 27 10.12 -45.70 2.22
N GLU A 28 10.23 -45.31 0.95
CA GLU A 28 11.52 -45.27 0.25
C GLU A 28 12.37 -44.10 0.75
N LEU A 29 13.66 -44.36 0.97
CA LEU A 29 14.60 -43.31 1.34
C LEU A 29 15.12 -42.61 0.08
N PRO A 30 15.25 -41.28 0.10
CA PRO A 30 15.84 -40.52 -1.01
C PRO A 30 17.29 -40.95 -1.26
N SER A 31 17.55 -41.59 -2.40
CA SER A 31 18.87 -42.13 -2.76
C SER A 31 19.96 -41.05 -2.80
N TYR A 32 19.63 -39.82 -3.20
CA TYR A 32 20.57 -38.70 -3.25
C TYR A 32 21.10 -38.28 -1.87
N LEU A 33 20.38 -38.56 -0.77
CA LEU A 33 20.86 -38.33 0.60
C LEU A 33 21.76 -39.45 1.13
N LEU A 34 21.77 -40.61 0.45
CA LEU A 34 22.54 -41.79 0.86
C LEU A 34 23.85 -41.97 0.08
N GLN A 35 24.03 -41.22 -1.01
CA GLN A 35 25.20 -41.32 -1.90
C GLN A 35 26.41 -40.49 -1.45
N LYS A 36 26.22 -39.56 -0.51
CA LYS A 36 27.30 -38.74 0.04
C LYS A 36 28.14 -39.52 1.05
N GLU A 37 29.36 -39.06 1.27
CA GLU A 37 30.17 -39.54 2.39
C GLU A 37 29.40 -39.31 3.70
N LYS A 38 29.36 -40.32 4.57
CA LYS A 38 28.55 -40.26 5.80
C LYS A 38 29.06 -39.14 6.70
N ALA A 39 28.29 -38.05 6.81
CA ALA A 39 28.60 -37.01 7.78
C ALA A 39 28.55 -37.55 9.21
N HIS A 40 29.49 -37.12 10.05
CA HIS A 40 29.47 -37.37 11.49
C HIS A 40 28.58 -36.38 12.23
N GLY A 41 27.99 -36.82 13.33
CA GLY A 41 27.45 -35.92 14.35
C GLY A 41 28.53 -35.52 15.35
N TYR A 42 28.11 -34.85 16.43
CA TYR A 42 29.01 -34.51 17.51
C TYR A 42 28.41 -34.91 18.87
N LEU A 43 29.23 -35.50 19.71
CA LEU A 43 28.95 -35.77 21.11
C LEU A 43 29.76 -34.78 21.97
N TYR A 44 29.07 -34.03 22.82
CA TYR A 44 29.68 -33.09 23.75
C TYR A 44 29.59 -33.61 25.17
N THR A 45 30.75 -33.86 25.78
CA THR A 45 30.91 -34.46 27.10
C THR A 45 32.01 -33.70 27.84
N GLU A 46 31.73 -33.22 29.06
CA GLU A 46 32.73 -32.57 29.94
C GLU A 46 33.60 -31.54 29.19
N GLU A 47 32.95 -30.61 28.48
CA GLU A 47 33.60 -29.56 27.68
C GLU A 47 34.37 -30.02 26.44
N THR A 48 34.37 -31.32 26.14
CA THR A 48 35.04 -31.90 24.98
C THR A 48 34.04 -32.24 23.89
N LEU A 49 34.29 -31.73 22.69
CA LEU A 49 33.50 -32.03 21.50
C LEU A 49 34.18 -33.16 20.70
N THR A 50 33.51 -34.30 20.56
CA THR A 50 34.03 -35.48 19.83
C THR A 50 33.15 -35.82 18.62
N PRO A 51 33.74 -36.14 17.45
CA PRO A 51 32.98 -36.67 16.33
C PRO A 51 32.29 -37.98 16.69
N TRP A 52 30.99 -38.07 16.36
CA TRP A 52 30.17 -39.26 16.57
C TRP A 52 29.71 -39.82 15.23
N TYR A 53 29.82 -41.14 15.06
CA TYR A 53 29.51 -41.81 13.81
C TYR A 53 28.41 -42.85 14.01
N TYR A 54 27.42 -42.86 13.11
CA TYR A 54 26.50 -43.97 12.97
C TYR A 54 27.07 -45.01 11.99
N ARG A 55 26.74 -46.28 12.20
CA ARG A 55 27.28 -47.40 11.41
C ARG A 55 26.67 -47.40 10.01
N SER A 56 25.36 -47.53 9.93
CA SER A 56 24.60 -47.47 8.67
C SER A 56 23.11 -47.29 8.95
N ILE A 57 22.31 -47.42 7.90
CA ILE A 57 20.85 -47.52 7.99
C ILE A 57 20.46 -48.96 7.67
N THR A 58 19.62 -49.57 8.51
CA THR A 58 19.08 -50.92 8.29
C THR A 58 17.60 -50.97 8.63
N VAL A 59 16.93 -52.10 8.35
CA VAL A 59 15.55 -52.34 8.76
C VAL A 59 15.54 -53.17 10.03
N VAL A 60 14.93 -52.65 11.09
CA VAL A 60 14.76 -53.32 12.38
C VAL A 60 13.33 -53.13 12.84
N GLU A 61 12.66 -54.22 13.24
CA GLU A 61 11.26 -54.20 13.70
C GLU A 61 10.29 -53.46 12.74
N GLY A 62 10.48 -53.65 11.42
CA GLY A 62 9.64 -53.02 10.39
C GLY A 62 9.91 -51.53 10.17
N LYS A 63 10.97 -50.97 10.76
CA LYS A 63 11.35 -49.56 10.62
C LYS A 63 12.74 -49.41 10.03
N ARG A 64 12.93 -48.37 9.22
CA ARG A 64 14.28 -47.96 8.80
C ARG A 64 14.92 -47.20 9.94
N CYS A 65 16.09 -47.66 10.39
CA CYS A 65 16.76 -47.16 11.57
C CYS A 65 18.21 -46.81 11.27
N LEU A 66 18.66 -45.68 11.81
CA LEU A 66 20.08 -45.43 12.03
C LEU A 66 20.52 -46.30 13.20
N TYR A 67 21.63 -47.04 13.06
CA TYR A 67 22.18 -47.83 14.17
C TYR A 67 23.64 -47.48 14.47
N PHE A 68 24.01 -47.61 15.73
CA PHE A 68 25.32 -47.26 16.28
C PHE A 68 25.61 -48.05 17.55
N ASP A 69 26.85 -47.96 18.02
CA ASP A 69 27.28 -48.61 19.26
C ASP A 69 26.42 -48.13 20.45
N PRO A 70 26.14 -48.98 21.45
CA PRO A 70 25.22 -48.64 22.54
C PRO A 70 25.52 -47.28 23.20
N LEU A 71 24.52 -46.40 23.19
CA LEU A 71 24.55 -45.08 23.80
C LEU A 71 23.13 -44.75 24.27
N ASP A 72 22.96 -44.53 25.57
CA ASP A 72 21.64 -44.34 26.19
C ASP A 72 21.15 -42.91 25.98
N ILE A 73 20.41 -42.72 24.87
CA ILE A 73 19.96 -41.41 24.41
C ILE A 73 18.45 -41.25 24.53
N PHE A 74 18.03 -40.01 24.77
CA PHE A 74 16.63 -39.60 24.81
C PHE A 74 16.39 -38.39 23.90
N PRO A 75 15.20 -38.27 23.30
CA PRO A 75 14.87 -37.14 22.44
C PRO A 75 14.83 -35.86 23.28
N PHE A 76 15.38 -34.77 22.76
CA PHE A 76 15.43 -33.52 23.54
C PHE A 76 14.02 -32.97 23.88
N SER A 77 12.97 -33.42 23.18
CA SER A 77 11.57 -33.13 23.52
C SER A 77 11.13 -33.59 24.92
N ASP A 78 11.86 -34.51 25.55
CA ASP A 78 11.53 -35.03 26.88
C ASP A 78 11.64 -33.98 27.99
N ILE A 79 12.27 -32.83 27.72
CA ILE A 79 12.30 -31.66 28.62
C ILE A 79 10.91 -31.07 28.90
N ALA A 80 9.88 -31.40 28.12
CA ALA A 80 8.49 -31.03 28.40
C ALA A 80 7.72 -32.11 29.17
N THR A 81 8.34 -33.25 29.45
CA THR A 81 7.71 -34.43 30.07
C THR A 81 8.55 -34.98 31.22
N ILE A 82 9.19 -36.14 31.04
CA ILE A 82 9.88 -36.90 32.08
C ILE A 82 11.17 -36.22 32.56
N ARG A 83 11.78 -35.35 31.75
CA ARG A 83 12.99 -34.57 32.11
C ARG A 83 12.70 -33.10 32.37
N ARG A 84 11.44 -32.77 32.64
CA ARG A 84 10.99 -31.40 32.82
C ARG A 84 11.63 -30.72 34.02
N ASP A 85 11.91 -31.47 35.08
CA ASP A 85 12.67 -31.06 36.26
C ASP A 85 14.11 -30.63 35.96
N LYS A 86 14.74 -31.23 34.94
CA LYS A 86 16.09 -30.90 34.50
C LYS A 86 16.12 -30.03 33.25
N ALA A 87 15.00 -29.46 32.82
CA ALA A 87 14.92 -28.73 31.56
C ALA A 87 15.92 -27.57 31.46
N LEU A 88 16.09 -26.77 32.52
CA LEU A 88 17.04 -25.65 32.52
C LEU A 88 18.48 -26.14 32.38
N TYR A 89 18.83 -27.25 33.04
CA TYR A 89 20.13 -27.89 32.90
C TYR A 89 20.37 -28.33 31.46
N TRP A 90 19.46 -29.10 30.87
CA TRP A 90 19.59 -29.63 29.51
C TRP A 90 19.68 -28.52 28.46
N VAL A 91 18.91 -27.44 28.60
CA VAL A 91 18.98 -26.32 27.66
C VAL A 91 20.29 -25.55 27.79
N ARG A 92 20.87 -25.41 29.00
CA ARG A 92 22.21 -24.83 29.16
C ARG A 92 23.30 -25.72 28.56
N GLU A 93 23.24 -27.03 28.77
CA GLU A 93 24.19 -27.97 28.16
C GLU A 93 24.10 -27.98 26.64
N LEU A 94 22.88 -27.88 26.09
CA LEU A 94 22.68 -27.66 24.67
C LEU A 94 23.31 -26.35 24.21
N ALA A 95 23.09 -25.23 24.91
CA ALA A 95 23.68 -23.94 24.56
C ALA A 95 25.22 -23.98 24.56
N LYS A 96 25.84 -24.64 25.55
CA LYS A 96 27.28 -24.86 25.59
C LYS A 96 27.75 -25.71 24.41
N THR A 97 27.07 -26.81 24.13
CA THR A 97 27.36 -27.69 22.99
C THR A 97 27.34 -26.92 21.67
N LEU A 98 26.26 -26.17 21.41
CA LEU A 98 26.11 -25.41 20.16
C LEU A 98 27.14 -24.29 19.99
N LYS A 99 27.61 -23.69 21.09
CA LYS A 99 28.66 -22.66 21.08
C LYS A 99 30.02 -23.21 20.62
N GLU A 100 30.30 -24.49 20.92
CA GLU A 100 31.56 -25.17 20.60
C GLU A 100 31.53 -25.89 19.24
N LEU A 101 30.36 -26.09 18.63
CA LEU A 101 30.24 -26.71 17.30
C LEU A 101 30.93 -25.88 16.21
N PRO A 102 31.49 -26.52 15.17
CA PRO A 102 31.96 -25.80 13.98
C PRO A 102 30.82 -25.06 13.29
N LEU A 103 31.12 -23.89 12.74
CA LEU A 103 30.14 -23.08 12.00
C LEU A 103 29.58 -23.82 10.78
N SER A 104 30.44 -24.56 10.07
CA SER A 104 30.07 -25.33 8.89
C SER A 104 29.09 -26.49 9.19
N PHE A 105 28.93 -26.87 10.47
CA PHE A 105 28.08 -27.98 10.87
C PHE A 105 26.62 -27.58 11.11
N LEU A 106 26.36 -26.32 11.49
CA LEU A 106 25.01 -25.82 11.74
C LEU A 106 24.47 -25.08 10.51
N ASP A 107 23.56 -25.72 9.79
CA ASP A 107 22.68 -25.01 8.87
C ASP A 107 21.56 -24.32 9.66
N LEU A 108 21.64 -22.97 9.73
CA LEU A 108 20.66 -22.11 10.39
C LEU A 108 19.86 -21.27 9.38
N ASN A 109 19.69 -21.73 8.14
CA ASN A 109 18.88 -21.03 7.13
C ASN A 109 17.42 -20.78 7.58
N SER A 110 16.91 -21.62 8.48
CA SER A 110 15.58 -21.47 9.11
C SER A 110 15.63 -20.78 10.49
N ASN A 111 16.78 -20.24 10.88
CA ASN A 111 17.09 -19.65 12.20
C ASN A 111 16.91 -20.61 13.38
N ILE A 112 16.82 -21.93 13.15
CA ILE A 112 16.65 -22.93 14.21
C ILE A 112 17.44 -24.20 13.88
N LEU A 113 17.83 -24.94 14.92
CA LEU A 113 18.29 -26.33 14.81
C LEU A 113 17.09 -27.28 14.98
N PRO A 114 16.71 -28.10 13.97
CA PRO A 114 15.57 -29.00 14.08
C PRO A 114 15.64 -29.93 15.31
N LEU A 115 14.53 -30.07 16.04
CA LEU A 115 14.52 -30.73 17.35
C LEU A 115 14.95 -32.21 17.28
N TRP A 116 14.61 -32.92 16.20
CA TRP A 116 15.00 -34.32 15.97
C TRP A 116 16.51 -34.54 15.77
N ARG A 117 17.30 -33.46 15.64
CA ARG A 117 18.76 -33.54 15.55
C ARG A 117 19.39 -33.50 16.94
N ILE A 118 18.61 -33.19 17.98
CA ILE A 118 19.08 -32.94 19.32
C ILE A 118 18.68 -34.12 20.21
N TRP A 119 19.69 -34.73 20.82
CA TRP A 119 19.53 -35.88 21.71
C TRP A 119 20.32 -35.61 22.97
N GLY A 120 19.72 -35.85 24.13
CA GLY A 120 20.47 -35.92 25.37
C GLY A 120 20.91 -37.35 25.63
N VAL A 121 21.99 -37.51 26.41
CA VAL A 121 22.51 -38.80 26.85
C VAL A 121 22.35 -38.89 28.36
N GLU A 122 22.04 -40.07 28.91
CA GLU A 122 21.81 -40.23 30.35
C GLU A 122 23.00 -39.80 31.22
N ASP A 123 24.21 -39.81 30.67
CA ASP A 123 25.44 -39.38 31.35
C ASP A 123 25.60 -37.85 31.46
N GLY A 124 24.69 -37.06 30.89
CA GLY A 124 24.77 -35.59 30.87
C GLY A 124 25.24 -35.00 29.54
N SER A 125 25.69 -35.83 28.59
CA SER A 125 26.19 -35.39 27.29
C SER A 125 25.05 -34.96 26.35
N ILE A 126 25.41 -34.19 25.32
CA ILE A 126 24.51 -33.84 24.22
C ILE A 126 25.05 -34.40 22.91
N LEU A 127 24.19 -35.12 22.19
CA LEU A 127 24.43 -35.60 20.84
C LEU A 127 23.68 -34.71 19.83
N ILE A 128 24.42 -34.11 18.91
CA ILE A 128 23.86 -33.39 17.76
C ILE A 128 24.10 -34.18 16.48
N LEU A 129 23.02 -34.58 15.83
CA LEU A 129 23.06 -35.30 14.55
C LEU A 129 23.44 -34.35 13.39
N PRO A 130 24.09 -34.85 12.33
CA PRO A 130 24.43 -34.04 11.15
C PRO A 130 23.19 -33.57 10.40
N GLN A 131 23.35 -32.51 9.59
CA GLN A 131 22.25 -31.94 8.80
C GLN A 131 21.64 -32.98 7.84
N GLU A 132 22.46 -33.83 7.22
CA GLU A 132 22.00 -34.86 6.27
C GLU A 132 21.02 -35.85 6.91
N VAL A 133 21.24 -36.20 8.18
CA VAL A 133 20.32 -37.03 8.95
C VAL A 133 19.03 -36.27 9.27
N GLY A 134 19.12 -34.96 9.57
CA GLY A 134 17.97 -34.08 9.69
C GLY A 134 17.12 -33.99 8.42
N ASP A 135 17.77 -33.88 7.26
CA ASP A 135 17.11 -33.85 5.95
C ASP A 135 16.43 -35.19 5.62
N LEU A 136 17.04 -36.29 6.04
CA LEU A 136 16.46 -37.62 5.93
C LEU A 136 15.19 -37.78 6.78
N PHE A 137 15.20 -37.29 8.03
CA PHE A 137 13.97 -37.22 8.83
C PHE A 137 12.91 -36.33 8.17
N SER A 138 13.31 -35.18 7.62
CA SER A 138 12.39 -34.22 6.98
C SER A 138 11.69 -34.76 5.75
N SER A 139 12.44 -35.43 4.88
CA SER A 139 11.94 -36.00 3.63
C SER A 139 10.95 -37.15 3.83
N THR A 140 11.06 -37.88 4.95
CA THR A 140 10.24 -39.06 5.23
C THR A 140 9.14 -38.81 6.28
N ALA A 141 9.19 -37.69 6.98
CA ALA A 141 8.18 -37.30 7.96
C ALA A 141 6.85 -36.89 7.32
N ASP A 142 5.75 -37.09 8.04
CA ASP A 142 4.48 -36.45 7.74
C ASP A 142 4.51 -34.94 8.10
N GLU A 143 3.46 -34.21 7.69
CA GLU A 143 3.38 -32.76 7.93
C GLU A 143 3.34 -32.42 9.43
N GLU A 144 2.70 -33.25 10.25
CA GLU A 144 2.60 -33.03 11.69
C GLU A 144 3.97 -33.15 12.38
N LYS A 145 4.74 -34.19 12.06
CA LYS A 145 6.10 -34.38 12.57
C LYS A 145 7.04 -33.28 12.11
N ARG A 146 6.98 -32.87 10.83
CA ARG A 146 7.73 -31.71 10.34
C ARG A 146 7.35 -30.45 11.09
N PHE A 147 6.06 -30.25 11.34
CA PHE A 147 5.58 -29.10 12.09
C PHE A 147 6.13 -29.08 13.53
N GLN A 148 6.02 -30.20 14.25
CA GLN A 148 6.46 -30.32 15.64
C GLN A 148 7.98 -30.22 15.81
N ASN A 149 8.78 -30.61 14.82
CA ASN A 149 10.25 -30.59 14.92
C ASN A 149 10.89 -29.34 14.31
N VAL A 150 10.17 -28.61 13.45
CA VAL A 150 10.71 -27.47 12.69
C VAL A 150 9.78 -26.26 12.78
N ALA A 151 8.63 -26.30 12.10
CA ALA A 151 7.85 -25.08 11.83
C ALA A 151 7.19 -24.45 13.09
N ALA A 152 6.98 -25.21 14.16
CA ALA A 152 6.47 -24.69 15.43
C ALA A 152 7.50 -23.85 16.22
N TRP A 153 8.78 -23.88 15.81
CA TRP A 153 9.90 -23.22 16.47
C TRP A 153 10.44 -22.01 15.71
N VAL A 154 10.11 -21.89 14.42
CA VAL A 154 10.63 -20.83 13.55
C VAL A 154 10.04 -19.48 13.95
N HIS A 155 10.91 -18.55 14.36
CA HIS A 155 10.59 -17.16 14.63
C HIS A 155 11.14 -16.27 13.51
N HIS A 156 10.26 -15.61 12.75
CA HIS A 156 10.67 -14.67 11.70
C HIS A 156 10.79 -13.24 12.24
N GLY A 157 11.65 -12.45 11.62
CA GLY A 157 11.83 -11.04 11.99
C GLY A 157 12.64 -10.84 13.26
N ILE A 158 13.55 -11.77 13.57
CA ILE A 158 14.55 -11.66 14.63
C ILE A 158 15.91 -11.24 14.07
N HIS A 159 16.76 -10.68 14.92
CA HIS A 159 18.15 -10.39 14.60
C HIS A 159 18.90 -11.73 14.40
N PRO A 160 19.53 -12.02 13.25
CA PRO A 160 20.04 -13.36 12.94
C PRO A 160 21.01 -13.95 13.99
N PRO A 161 21.97 -13.20 14.55
CA PRO A 161 22.79 -13.64 15.68
C PRO A 161 22.01 -14.11 16.92
N PHE A 162 20.79 -13.61 17.11
CA PHE A 162 19.94 -13.94 18.26
C PHE A 162 19.17 -15.25 18.09
N SER A 163 19.18 -15.85 16.89
CA SER A 163 18.41 -17.05 16.53
C SER A 163 18.52 -18.21 17.52
N LEU A 164 19.74 -18.62 17.88
CA LEU A 164 19.92 -19.72 18.84
C LEU A 164 19.53 -19.31 20.27
N CYS A 165 19.72 -18.04 20.67
CA CYS A 165 19.24 -17.54 21.97
C CYS A 165 17.71 -17.59 22.06
N ASP A 166 17.02 -17.19 20.98
CA ASP A 166 15.56 -17.30 20.85
C ASP A 166 15.10 -18.75 20.91
N GLN A 167 15.81 -19.66 20.23
CA GLN A 167 15.50 -21.10 20.28
C GLN A 167 15.71 -21.71 21.67
N MET A 168 16.82 -21.39 22.36
CA MET A 168 17.06 -21.89 23.72
C MET A 168 15.98 -21.40 24.69
N THR A 169 15.59 -20.13 24.56
CA THR A 169 14.48 -19.56 25.33
C THR A 169 13.14 -20.24 24.99
N SER A 170 12.92 -20.55 23.71
CA SER A 170 11.74 -21.29 23.25
C SER A 170 11.69 -22.72 23.80
N LEU A 171 12.84 -23.36 24.02
CA LEU A 171 12.93 -24.68 24.67
C LEU A 171 12.61 -24.60 26.17
N LEU A 172 13.05 -23.55 26.86
CA LEU A 172 12.63 -23.29 28.25
C LEU A 172 11.11 -23.02 28.33
N TYR A 173 10.56 -22.25 27.39
CA TYR A 173 9.12 -22.05 27.27
C TYR A 173 8.40 -23.39 27.06
N PHE A 174 8.89 -24.22 26.14
CA PHE A 174 8.33 -25.53 25.85
C PHE A 174 8.32 -26.44 27.08
N ALA A 175 9.40 -26.46 27.87
CA ALA A 175 9.44 -27.19 29.12
C ALA A 175 8.39 -26.70 30.13
N ALA A 176 8.23 -25.39 30.25
CA ALA A 176 7.26 -24.80 31.18
C ALA A 176 5.81 -25.01 30.75
N ALA A 177 5.50 -24.70 29.48
CA ALA A 177 4.16 -24.67 28.91
C ALA A 177 3.68 -26.02 28.38
N GLY A 178 4.58 -26.88 27.90
CA GLY A 178 4.28 -28.18 27.27
C GLY A 178 4.11 -28.14 25.74
N PHE A 179 4.10 -26.95 25.13
CA PHE A 179 3.98 -26.76 23.68
C PHE A 179 4.90 -25.62 23.21
N ALA A 180 5.36 -25.67 21.96
CA ALA A 180 6.27 -24.67 21.41
C ALA A 180 5.60 -23.29 21.35
N PRO A 181 6.33 -22.19 21.62
CA PRO A 181 5.74 -20.85 21.75
C PRO A 181 5.02 -20.38 20.49
N PHE A 182 5.43 -20.87 19.30
CA PHE A 182 4.90 -20.45 18.01
C PHE A 182 4.07 -21.55 17.31
N ALA A 183 3.62 -22.57 18.05
CA ALA A 183 2.81 -23.67 17.52
C ALA A 183 1.47 -23.19 16.94
N SER A 184 0.84 -22.16 17.54
CA SER A 184 -0.40 -21.61 17.00
C SER A 184 -0.15 -20.78 15.74
N LYS A 185 -0.98 -20.98 14.72
CA LYS A 185 -1.01 -20.11 13.53
C LYS A 185 -1.30 -18.66 13.90
N ASP A 186 -2.21 -18.43 14.84
CA ASP A 186 -2.58 -17.07 15.28
C ASP A 186 -1.40 -16.37 15.96
N THR A 187 -0.56 -17.12 16.68
CA THR A 187 0.68 -16.56 17.25
C THR A 187 1.64 -16.11 16.18
N ARG A 188 1.86 -16.92 15.12
CA ARG A 188 2.74 -16.56 13.99
C ARG A 188 2.23 -15.34 13.22
N GLU A 189 0.91 -15.19 13.07
CA GLU A 189 0.28 -14.03 12.43
C GLU A 189 0.28 -12.78 13.35
N ASP A 190 0.26 -12.96 14.67
CA ASP A 190 0.34 -11.89 15.68
C ASP A 190 1.80 -11.55 16.09
N SER A 191 2.72 -11.55 15.12
CA SER A 191 4.14 -11.19 15.31
C SER A 191 4.81 -12.05 16.37
N PHE A 192 4.53 -13.36 16.32
CA PHE A 192 5.17 -14.34 17.20
C PHE A 192 4.98 -14.03 18.69
N ARG A 193 3.90 -13.33 19.06
CA ARG A 193 3.62 -12.99 20.46
C ARG A 193 3.12 -14.23 21.20
N ALA A 194 4.03 -15.00 21.79
CA ALA A 194 3.71 -16.20 22.57
C ALA A 194 2.75 -15.91 23.74
N LEU A 195 1.99 -16.91 24.18
CA LEU A 195 1.15 -16.83 25.39
C LEU A 195 2.08 -16.67 26.61
N PRO A 196 2.07 -15.54 27.34
CA PRO A 196 3.04 -15.30 28.41
C PRO A 196 2.93 -16.32 29.54
N LEU A 197 4.04 -16.92 29.96
CA LEU A 197 4.13 -17.89 31.04
C LEU A 197 3.55 -17.37 32.35
N ARG A 198 3.65 -16.06 32.61
CA ARG A 198 3.01 -15.42 33.78
C ARG A 198 1.49 -15.61 33.85
N LEU A 199 0.83 -15.94 32.74
CA LEU A 199 -0.61 -16.22 32.70
C LEU A 199 -0.94 -17.69 32.97
N LEU A 200 0.01 -18.61 32.76
CA LEU A 200 -0.21 -20.06 32.84
C LEU A 200 -0.34 -20.59 34.28
N GLN A 201 -0.18 -19.72 35.29
CA GLN A 201 -0.17 -20.08 36.72
C GLN A 201 0.78 -21.26 37.00
N SER A 202 1.98 -21.23 36.39
CA SER A 202 2.99 -22.27 36.63
C SER A 202 3.67 -22.06 37.99
N ASN A 203 4.16 -23.16 38.58
CA ASN A 203 4.97 -23.11 39.80
C ASN A 203 6.43 -22.67 39.54
N LEU A 204 6.73 -22.17 38.35
CA LEU A 204 8.08 -21.77 37.98
C LEU A 204 8.45 -20.47 38.71
N ASN A 205 9.72 -20.35 39.10
CA ASN A 205 10.23 -19.15 39.74
C ASN A 205 9.88 -17.87 38.93
N PRO A 206 9.36 -16.80 39.56
CA PRO A 206 8.96 -15.57 38.87
C PRO A 206 10.07 -14.92 38.04
N LYS A 207 11.34 -15.01 38.48
CA LYS A 207 12.48 -14.48 37.70
C LYS A 207 12.68 -15.26 36.41
N THR A 208 12.54 -16.59 36.45
CA THR A 208 12.62 -17.46 35.27
C THR A 208 11.46 -17.20 34.32
N ILE A 209 10.24 -17.02 34.85
CA ILE A 209 9.07 -16.62 34.06
C ILE A 209 9.32 -15.28 33.35
N ALA A 210 9.77 -14.27 34.09
CA ALA A 210 10.06 -12.95 33.55
C ALA A 210 11.13 -13.02 32.45
N TYR A 211 12.23 -13.74 32.69
CA TYR A 211 13.28 -13.94 31.70
C TYR A 211 12.74 -14.53 30.39
N ILE A 212 11.96 -15.61 30.47
CA ILE A 212 11.41 -16.27 29.26
C ILE A 212 10.45 -15.33 28.52
N ASP A 213 9.50 -14.73 29.24
CA ASP A 213 8.48 -13.84 28.64
C ASP A 213 9.12 -12.59 28.00
N GLU A 214 10.10 -11.98 28.67
CA GLU A 214 10.81 -10.80 28.16
C GLU A 214 11.69 -11.16 26.97
N THR A 215 12.44 -12.27 27.04
CA THR A 215 13.37 -12.68 25.99
C THR A 215 12.64 -13.02 24.69
N LEU A 216 11.52 -13.78 24.75
CA LEU A 216 10.68 -14.09 23.58
C LEU A 216 9.94 -12.86 23.02
N SER A 217 9.91 -11.74 23.74
CA SER A 217 9.28 -10.50 23.30
C SER A 217 10.26 -9.35 23.03
N LEU A 218 11.57 -9.64 23.02
CA LEU A 218 12.59 -8.64 22.72
C LEU A 218 12.41 -8.09 21.30
N GLY A 219 12.38 -6.76 21.19
CA GLY A 219 12.45 -6.09 19.89
C GLY A 219 13.84 -6.18 19.28
N LEU A 220 13.93 -6.03 17.96
CA LEU A 220 15.17 -6.13 17.17
C LEU A 220 16.35 -5.34 17.73
N THR A 221 16.11 -4.10 18.20
CA THR A 221 17.17 -3.27 18.80
C THR A 221 17.78 -3.93 20.03
N LYS A 222 16.94 -4.44 20.95
CA LYS A 222 17.43 -5.09 22.17
C LYS A 222 18.09 -6.43 21.90
N GLN A 223 17.59 -7.19 20.91
CA GLN A 223 18.25 -8.42 20.46
C GLN A 223 19.66 -8.10 19.93
N ARG A 224 19.81 -7.04 19.13
CA ARG A 224 21.11 -6.57 18.65
C ARG A 224 22.01 -6.08 19.79
N ASP A 225 21.46 -5.37 20.78
CA ASP A 225 22.24 -4.93 21.94
C ASP A 225 22.75 -6.11 22.77
N ALA A 226 21.97 -7.20 22.86
CA ALA A 226 22.34 -8.42 23.57
C ALA A 226 23.48 -9.19 22.89
N THR A 227 23.44 -9.34 21.57
CA THR A 227 24.35 -10.27 20.85
C THR A 227 25.34 -9.58 19.92
N GLY A 228 25.14 -8.31 19.59
CA GLY A 228 25.91 -7.60 18.57
C GLY A 228 25.82 -8.29 17.21
N ASN A 229 26.90 -8.21 16.43
CA ASN A 229 27.03 -8.87 15.12
C ASN A 229 27.81 -10.21 15.19
N LYS A 230 27.75 -10.89 16.34
CA LYS A 230 28.39 -12.21 16.50
C LYS A 230 27.71 -13.25 15.61
N GLU A 231 28.38 -14.38 15.37
CA GLU A 231 27.71 -15.56 14.84
C GLU A 231 26.72 -16.12 15.88
N SER A 232 25.63 -16.75 15.42
CA SER A 232 24.58 -17.24 16.33
C SER A 232 25.08 -18.20 17.41
N GLN A 233 26.07 -19.05 17.09
CA GLN A 233 26.70 -19.94 18.06
C GLN A 233 27.46 -19.17 19.14
N LYS A 234 28.24 -18.14 18.75
CA LYS A 234 29.02 -17.34 19.70
C LYS A 234 28.15 -16.37 20.49
N ALA A 235 26.99 -16.00 19.97
CA ALA A 235 25.97 -15.24 20.66
C ALA A 235 25.35 -15.98 21.86
N LEU A 236 25.41 -17.33 21.88
CA LEU A 236 24.91 -18.14 23.01
C LEU A 236 25.62 -17.87 24.34
N SER A 237 26.81 -17.23 24.33
CA SER A 237 27.43 -16.76 25.58
C SER A 237 26.46 -15.88 26.37
N TRP A 238 25.72 -15.00 25.70
CA TRP A 238 24.70 -14.16 26.33
C TRP A 238 23.60 -14.97 27.02
N PHE A 239 23.11 -16.03 26.36
CA PHE A 239 22.10 -16.91 26.96
C PHE A 239 22.65 -17.66 28.17
N ILE A 240 23.88 -18.17 28.09
CA ILE A 240 24.53 -18.88 29.20
C ILE A 240 24.70 -17.94 30.40
N ASP A 241 25.25 -16.74 30.18
CA ASP A 241 25.52 -15.76 31.23
C ASP A 241 24.21 -15.26 31.88
N THR A 242 23.20 -14.90 31.07
CA THR A 242 21.93 -14.36 31.59
C THR A 242 21.07 -15.41 32.28
N THR A 243 21.23 -16.68 31.93
CA THR A 243 20.50 -17.74 32.59
C THR A 243 21.16 -18.22 33.87
N GLU A 244 22.45 -17.97 34.13
CA GLU A 244 23.23 -18.56 35.25
C GLU A 244 22.49 -18.59 36.60
N GLN A 245 21.84 -17.48 36.96
CA GLN A 245 21.15 -17.31 38.25
C GLN A 245 19.70 -17.81 38.27
N LEU A 246 19.18 -18.30 37.14
CA LEU A 246 17.83 -18.83 37.05
C LEU A 246 17.73 -20.21 37.69
N VAL A 247 16.53 -20.51 38.19
CA VAL A 247 16.19 -21.79 38.82
C VAL A 247 15.08 -22.46 38.01
N GLY A 248 15.26 -23.76 37.73
CA GLY A 248 14.33 -24.59 36.97
C GLY A 248 13.54 -25.52 37.89
N GLU A 249 12.55 -24.98 38.60
CA GLU A 249 11.70 -25.75 39.53
C GLU A 249 10.44 -26.23 38.81
N LEU A 250 10.58 -27.28 38.01
CA LEU A 250 9.43 -27.89 37.33
C LEU A 250 9.29 -29.34 37.74
N GLU A 251 8.05 -29.81 37.90
CA GLU A 251 7.79 -31.22 38.16
C GLU A 251 7.79 -32.04 36.85
N PRO A 252 8.31 -33.28 36.85
CA PRO A 252 8.16 -34.21 35.74
C PRO A 252 6.69 -34.47 35.41
N LEU A 253 6.40 -34.68 34.13
CA LEU A 253 5.06 -35.01 33.65
C LEU A 253 5.09 -36.26 32.78
N ALA A 254 4.07 -37.11 32.90
CA ALA A 254 3.94 -38.30 32.05
C ALA A 254 3.64 -37.93 30.58
N GLN A 255 2.97 -36.79 30.36
CA GLN A 255 2.62 -36.24 29.05
C GLN A 255 2.74 -34.72 29.07
N ALA A 256 3.14 -34.13 27.94
CA ALA A 256 3.27 -32.70 27.81
C ALA A 256 1.88 -32.04 27.85
N LYS A 257 1.79 -30.88 28.49
CA LYS A 257 0.57 -30.07 28.50
C LYS A 257 0.33 -29.50 27.10
N ASN A 258 -0.93 -29.27 26.74
CA ASN A 258 -1.31 -28.60 25.49
C ASN A 258 -1.99 -27.26 25.79
N LEU A 259 -2.17 -26.43 24.75
CA LEU A 259 -2.77 -25.10 24.86
C LEU A 259 -4.21 -25.13 25.43
N GLU A 260 -5.00 -26.16 25.09
CA GLU A 260 -6.40 -26.26 25.48
C GLU A 260 -6.58 -26.37 27.01
N ILE A 261 -5.64 -27.02 27.70
CA ILE A 261 -5.63 -27.08 29.17
C ILE A 261 -5.63 -25.66 29.76
N TYR A 262 -4.85 -24.74 29.19
CA TYR A 262 -4.73 -23.38 29.70
C TYR A 262 -5.91 -22.48 29.33
N ARG A 263 -6.75 -22.85 28.36
CA ARG A 263 -7.98 -22.08 28.06
C ARG A 263 -9.01 -22.13 29.19
N THR A 264 -8.87 -23.05 30.13
CA THR A 264 -9.65 -23.05 31.38
C THR A 264 -9.29 -21.87 32.29
N ILE A 265 -8.09 -21.29 32.14
CA ILE A 265 -7.66 -20.10 32.88
C ILE A 265 -8.16 -18.86 32.14
N THR A 266 -9.05 -18.10 32.79
CA THR A 266 -9.70 -16.90 32.20
C THR A 266 -8.71 -15.93 31.57
N ALA A 267 -7.56 -15.68 32.21
CA ALA A 267 -6.55 -14.75 31.69
C ALA A 267 -5.88 -15.26 30.40
N CYS A 268 -5.62 -16.57 30.31
CA CYS A 268 -5.09 -17.21 29.10
C CYS A 268 -6.11 -17.19 27.96
N ASP A 269 -7.36 -17.54 28.24
CA ASP A 269 -8.42 -17.51 27.22
C ASP A 269 -8.64 -16.11 26.64
N GLN A 270 -8.71 -15.09 27.50
CA GLN A 270 -8.78 -13.69 27.06
C GLN A 270 -7.57 -13.30 26.19
N PHE A 271 -6.37 -13.75 26.53
CA PHE A 271 -5.18 -13.50 25.71
C PHE A 271 -5.31 -14.15 24.33
N VAL A 272 -5.70 -15.43 24.28
CA VAL A 272 -5.85 -16.20 23.04
C VAL A 272 -6.93 -15.59 22.14
N GLN A 273 -8.10 -15.23 22.70
CA GLN A 273 -9.16 -14.56 21.94
C GLN A 273 -8.72 -13.20 21.38
N ARG A 274 -7.97 -12.40 22.17
CA ARG A 274 -7.40 -11.13 21.69
C ARG A 274 -6.35 -11.35 20.61
N GLN A 275 -5.53 -12.40 20.74
CA GLN A 275 -4.54 -12.79 19.73
C GLN A 275 -5.23 -13.17 18.41
N GLN A 276 -6.27 -14.00 18.46
CA GLN A 276 -7.08 -14.37 17.29
C GLN A 276 -7.63 -13.14 16.57
N LYS A 277 -8.18 -12.16 17.31
CA LYS A 277 -8.65 -10.91 16.73
C LYS A 277 -7.51 -10.15 16.03
N ARG A 278 -6.37 -9.95 16.69
CA ARG A 278 -5.20 -9.24 16.12
C ARG A 278 -4.64 -9.94 14.88
N ALA A 279 -4.49 -11.26 14.94
CA ALA A 279 -4.10 -12.10 13.81
C ALA A 279 -5.07 -11.94 12.63
N GLY A 280 -6.39 -12.03 12.90
CA GLY A 280 -7.44 -11.81 11.91
C GLY A 280 -7.36 -10.45 11.23
N TYR A 281 -7.17 -9.37 12.00
CA TYR A 281 -6.99 -8.02 11.44
C TYR A 281 -5.77 -7.94 10.52
N ARG A 282 -4.63 -8.52 10.91
CA ARG A 282 -3.42 -8.49 10.10
C ARG A 282 -3.56 -9.30 8.81
N VAL A 283 -4.16 -10.49 8.89
CA VAL A 283 -4.47 -11.30 7.71
C VAL A 283 -5.42 -10.54 6.78
N PHE A 284 -6.43 -9.86 7.33
CA PHE A 284 -7.35 -9.03 6.55
C PHE A 284 -6.62 -7.92 5.80
N TRP A 285 -5.81 -7.12 6.48
CA TRP A 285 -5.06 -6.03 5.82
C TRP A 285 -4.04 -6.56 4.80
N ARG A 286 -3.37 -7.69 5.07
CA ARG A 286 -2.46 -8.33 4.11
C ARG A 286 -3.18 -8.82 2.85
N LYS A 287 -4.40 -9.36 2.96
CA LYS A 287 -5.15 -9.93 1.83
C LYS A 287 -6.08 -8.94 1.12
N LYS A 288 -6.61 -7.95 1.84
CA LYS A 288 -7.70 -7.06 1.40
C LYS A 288 -7.38 -5.57 1.58
N GLY A 289 -6.24 -5.22 2.19
CA GLY A 289 -5.85 -3.82 2.40
C GLY A 289 -5.75 -3.02 1.11
N TRP A 290 -5.21 -3.62 0.04
CA TRP A 290 -5.18 -2.99 -1.28
C TRP A 290 -6.59 -2.63 -1.79
N LEU A 291 -7.55 -3.55 -1.66
CA LEU A 291 -8.93 -3.34 -2.07
C LEU A 291 -9.58 -2.18 -1.28
N VAL A 292 -9.33 -2.11 0.03
CA VAL A 292 -9.82 -1.00 0.89
C VAL A 292 -9.23 0.34 0.44
N LEU A 293 -7.94 0.39 0.08
CA LEU A 293 -7.29 1.60 -0.43
C LEU A 293 -7.88 2.03 -1.78
N THR A 294 -8.11 1.09 -2.70
CA THR A 294 -8.70 1.40 -4.01
C THR A 294 -10.12 1.97 -3.87
N ILE A 295 -10.98 1.35 -3.06
CA ILE A 295 -12.34 1.85 -2.84
C ILE A 295 -12.31 3.23 -2.20
N SER A 296 -11.46 3.43 -1.18
CA SER A 296 -11.31 4.73 -0.51
C SER A 296 -10.88 5.83 -1.49
N ALA A 297 -9.92 5.53 -2.38
CA ALA A 297 -9.47 6.48 -3.40
C ALA A 297 -10.61 6.86 -4.36
N ILE A 298 -11.39 5.88 -4.85
CA ILE A 298 -12.54 6.14 -5.74
C ILE A 298 -13.57 7.06 -5.05
N VAL A 299 -13.91 6.78 -3.79
CA VAL A 299 -14.88 7.59 -3.02
C VAL A 299 -14.35 9.02 -2.82
N ILE A 300 -13.07 9.18 -2.48
CA ILE A 300 -12.45 10.50 -2.32
C ILE A 300 -12.46 11.28 -3.64
N THR A 301 -12.08 10.65 -4.75
CA THR A 301 -12.07 11.27 -6.08
C THR A 301 -13.47 11.70 -6.50
N LEU A 302 -14.48 10.83 -6.35
CA LEU A 302 -15.87 11.17 -6.66
C LEU A 302 -16.37 12.32 -5.79
N SER A 303 -16.10 12.28 -4.49
CA SER A 303 -16.47 13.35 -3.56
C SER A 303 -15.84 14.68 -3.95
N TYR A 304 -14.55 14.68 -4.33
CA TYR A 304 -13.85 15.87 -4.80
C TYR A 304 -14.49 16.47 -6.07
N PHE A 305 -14.81 15.64 -7.08
CA PHE A 305 -15.47 16.12 -8.30
C PHE A 305 -16.86 16.73 -8.01
N THR A 306 -17.64 16.09 -7.16
CA THR A 306 -18.97 16.62 -6.79
C THR A 306 -18.86 17.95 -6.03
N ALA A 307 -17.96 18.04 -5.05
CA ALA A 307 -17.74 19.27 -4.29
C ALA A 307 -17.23 20.42 -5.17
N SER A 308 -16.31 20.13 -6.10
CA SER A 308 -15.79 21.11 -7.06
C SER A 308 -16.89 21.68 -7.96
N ARG A 309 -17.77 20.81 -8.50
CA ARG A 309 -18.90 21.25 -9.33
C ARG A 309 -19.93 22.07 -8.57
N ILE A 310 -20.21 21.71 -7.31
CA ILE A 310 -21.10 22.49 -6.44
C ILE A 310 -20.47 23.85 -6.14
N LYS A 311 -19.16 23.91 -5.85
CA LYS A 311 -18.45 25.17 -5.60
C LYS A 311 -18.50 26.08 -6.82
N LEU A 312 -18.17 25.57 -8.00
CA LEU A 312 -18.21 26.35 -9.25
C LEU A 312 -19.62 26.87 -9.55
N ALA A 313 -20.65 26.04 -9.33
CA ALA A 313 -22.03 26.45 -9.52
C ALA A 313 -22.47 27.54 -8.54
N ASN A 314 -21.82 27.69 -7.39
CA ASN A 314 -22.18 28.67 -6.36
C ASN A 314 -21.29 29.92 -6.34
N THR A 315 -20.27 30.00 -7.20
CA THR A 315 -19.46 31.22 -7.35
C THR A 315 -20.32 32.30 -8.02
N PRO A 316 -20.42 33.52 -7.46
CA PRO A 316 -21.10 34.63 -8.12
C PRO A 316 -20.44 34.97 -9.46
N PRO A 317 -21.20 35.29 -10.52
CA PRO A 317 -20.63 35.86 -11.74
C PRO A 317 -20.02 37.23 -11.45
N TYR A 318 -19.12 37.71 -12.32
CA TYR A 318 -18.51 39.03 -12.14
C TYR A 318 -19.53 40.18 -12.24
N THR A 319 -20.69 39.94 -12.87
CA THR A 319 -21.83 40.86 -12.93
C THR A 319 -22.68 40.86 -11.66
N ALA A 320 -22.35 40.05 -10.65
CA ALA A 320 -23.06 40.04 -9.39
C ALA A 320 -22.95 41.40 -8.69
N GLY A 321 -24.10 42.03 -8.45
CA GLY A 321 -24.20 43.36 -7.83
C GLY A 321 -24.37 44.52 -8.82
N MET A 322 -24.26 44.28 -10.13
CA MET A 322 -24.56 45.26 -11.17
C MET A 322 -26.07 45.52 -11.27
N ALA A 323 -26.45 46.74 -11.65
CA ALA A 323 -27.84 47.07 -11.98
C ALA A 323 -28.26 46.41 -13.31
N PRO A 324 -29.57 46.16 -13.54
CA PRO A 324 -30.05 45.52 -14.77
C PRO A 324 -29.57 46.18 -16.06
N THR A 325 -29.48 47.52 -16.11
CA THR A 325 -28.96 48.24 -17.27
C THR A 325 -27.48 47.98 -17.52
N GLU A 326 -26.67 47.88 -16.45
CA GLU A 326 -25.25 47.56 -16.53
C GLU A 326 -25.03 46.12 -17.01
N VAL A 327 -25.88 45.19 -16.59
CA VAL A 327 -25.86 43.79 -17.07
C VAL A 327 -26.07 43.69 -18.58
N VAL A 328 -26.97 44.50 -19.14
CA VAL A 328 -27.19 44.59 -20.61
C VAL A 328 -25.99 45.20 -21.32
N LEU A 329 -25.40 46.27 -20.76
CA LEU A 329 -24.21 46.90 -21.33
C LEU A 329 -23.01 45.93 -21.35
N GLU A 330 -22.82 45.17 -20.28
CA GLU A 330 -21.77 44.14 -20.19
C GLU A 330 -21.97 43.00 -21.20
N TYR A 331 -23.21 42.66 -21.54
CA TYR A 331 -23.49 41.71 -22.63
C TYR A 331 -22.95 42.23 -23.98
N PHE A 332 -23.18 43.50 -24.30
CA PHE A 332 -22.63 44.12 -25.51
C PHE A 332 -21.11 44.30 -25.45
N GLU A 333 -20.54 44.54 -24.27
CA GLU A 333 -19.09 44.55 -24.09
C GLU A 333 -18.48 43.16 -24.37
N GLY A 334 -19.15 42.10 -23.93
CA GLY A 334 -18.81 40.71 -24.29
C GLY A 334 -18.88 40.46 -25.80
N MET A 335 -19.93 40.98 -26.46
CA MET A 335 -20.09 40.89 -27.91
C MET A 335 -18.95 41.63 -28.65
N ASN A 336 -18.62 42.84 -28.22
CA ASN A 336 -17.57 43.68 -28.81
C ASN A 336 -16.18 43.09 -28.60
N SER A 337 -15.93 42.42 -27.47
CA SER A 337 -14.64 41.76 -27.19
C SER A 337 -14.54 40.34 -27.79
N LEU A 338 -15.61 39.85 -28.42
CA LEU A 338 -15.80 38.46 -28.84
C LEU A 338 -15.59 37.45 -27.70
N ASP A 339 -15.99 37.81 -26.48
CA ASP A 339 -15.87 36.97 -25.29
C ASP A 339 -17.23 36.34 -24.94
N LEU A 340 -17.43 35.11 -25.41
CA LEU A 340 -18.66 34.36 -25.13
C LEU A 340 -18.84 34.08 -23.63
N GLN A 341 -17.76 33.87 -22.88
CA GLN A 341 -17.87 33.62 -21.44
C GLN A 341 -18.38 34.88 -20.72
N LYS A 342 -17.93 36.06 -21.16
CA LYS A 342 -18.40 37.35 -20.67
C LYS A 342 -19.88 37.57 -21.02
N MET A 343 -20.28 37.26 -22.25
CA MET A 343 -21.68 37.35 -22.67
C MET A 343 -22.60 36.40 -21.89
N GLU A 344 -22.15 35.17 -21.59
CA GLU A 344 -22.95 34.15 -20.90
C GLU A 344 -22.92 34.27 -19.37
N ALA A 345 -22.00 35.05 -18.80
CA ALA A 345 -21.81 35.18 -17.35
C ALA A 345 -23.05 35.68 -16.61
N SER A 346 -23.86 36.52 -17.25
CA SER A 346 -25.09 37.08 -16.71
C SER A 346 -26.35 36.35 -17.13
N LEU A 347 -26.27 35.27 -17.91
CA LEU A 347 -27.44 34.52 -18.36
C LEU A 347 -27.93 33.55 -17.28
N ALA A 348 -29.24 33.51 -17.10
CA ALA A 348 -29.86 32.48 -16.28
C ALA A 348 -29.67 31.10 -16.91
N LYS A 349 -29.76 30.06 -16.08
CA LYS A 349 -29.58 28.67 -16.53
C LYS A 349 -30.58 28.33 -17.65
N LYS A 350 -30.06 27.90 -18.80
CA LYS A 350 -30.79 27.55 -20.04
C LYS A 350 -31.33 28.73 -20.86
N THR A 351 -30.96 29.97 -20.55
CA THR A 351 -31.23 31.11 -21.45
C THR A 351 -30.44 30.93 -22.75
N GLN A 352 -31.08 31.16 -23.89
CA GLN A 352 -30.41 31.11 -25.19
C GLN A 352 -29.83 32.47 -25.55
N ASN A 353 -28.56 32.50 -25.94
CA ASN A 353 -27.90 33.69 -26.48
C ASN A 353 -28.01 33.68 -28.03
N PRO A 354 -28.80 34.58 -28.64
CA PRO A 354 -29.01 34.60 -30.10
C PRO A 354 -27.74 34.94 -30.90
N SER A 355 -26.78 35.63 -30.31
CA SER A 355 -25.51 36.02 -30.94
C SER A 355 -24.35 35.04 -30.64
N SER A 356 -24.61 33.95 -29.90
CA SER A 356 -23.58 32.99 -29.47
C SER A 356 -22.81 32.38 -30.65
N MET A 357 -23.52 31.90 -31.67
CA MET A 357 -22.91 31.26 -32.84
C MET A 357 -22.05 32.24 -33.65
N GLU A 358 -22.55 33.45 -33.82
CA GLU A 358 -21.88 34.53 -34.55
C GLU A 358 -20.56 34.93 -33.87
N VAL A 359 -20.63 35.25 -32.58
CA VAL A 359 -19.46 35.63 -31.76
C VAL A 359 -18.45 34.49 -31.70
N THR A 360 -18.90 33.24 -31.60
CA THR A 360 -18.02 32.05 -31.64
C THR A 360 -17.28 31.95 -32.96
N ASN A 361 -17.97 32.09 -34.10
CA ASN A 361 -17.36 31.99 -35.42
C ASN A 361 -16.30 33.08 -35.65
N LEU A 362 -16.59 34.32 -35.23
CA LEU A 362 -15.65 35.43 -35.32
C LEU A 362 -14.47 35.26 -34.36
N PHE A 363 -14.71 34.79 -33.14
CA PHE A 363 -13.64 34.50 -32.17
C PHE A 363 -12.68 33.43 -32.68
N VAL A 364 -13.21 32.33 -33.22
CA VAL A 364 -12.38 31.24 -33.80
C VAL A 364 -11.57 31.77 -34.97
N THR A 365 -12.19 32.53 -35.87
CA THR A 365 -11.49 33.18 -37.00
C THR A 365 -10.35 34.08 -36.52
N ARG A 366 -10.60 34.88 -35.46
CA ARG A 366 -9.60 35.74 -34.83
C ARG A 366 -8.44 34.95 -34.26
N GLN A 367 -8.71 33.91 -33.47
CA GLN A 367 -7.68 33.07 -32.86
C GLN A 367 -6.83 32.32 -33.89
N THR A 368 -7.47 31.74 -34.92
CA THR A 368 -6.76 31.04 -35.99
C THR A 368 -5.80 31.97 -36.72
N ARG A 369 -6.25 33.16 -37.13
CA ARG A 369 -5.40 34.10 -37.86
C ARG A 369 -4.35 34.75 -36.97
N GLN A 370 -4.64 34.98 -35.69
CA GLN A 370 -3.63 35.40 -34.73
C GLN A 370 -2.52 34.35 -34.57
N ALA A 371 -2.86 33.06 -34.56
CA ALA A 371 -1.89 31.98 -34.44
C ALA A 371 -1.00 31.79 -35.70
N TYR A 372 -1.58 31.91 -36.89
CA TYR A 372 -0.85 31.68 -38.15
C TYR A 372 -0.18 32.93 -38.73
N GLU A 373 -0.83 34.09 -38.64
CA GLU A 373 -0.42 35.33 -39.30
C GLU A 373 0.11 36.38 -38.29
N GLY A 374 -0.05 36.14 -36.98
CA GLY A 374 0.39 37.07 -35.94
C GLY A 374 -0.32 38.43 -36.00
N ILE A 375 -1.58 38.45 -36.45
CA ILE A 375 -2.42 39.65 -36.56
C ILE A 375 -3.67 39.53 -35.69
N ASN A 376 -4.06 40.62 -35.04
CA ASN A 376 -5.40 40.73 -34.48
C ASN A 376 -6.35 41.17 -35.61
N THR A 377 -7.31 40.30 -35.95
CA THR A 377 -8.17 40.51 -37.12
C THR A 377 -9.43 41.31 -36.84
N GLN A 378 -9.71 41.63 -35.57
CA GLN A 378 -10.86 42.42 -35.18
C GLN A 378 -10.44 43.84 -34.79
N VAL A 379 -11.19 44.82 -35.30
CA VAL A 379 -11.16 46.22 -34.87
C VAL A 379 -12.45 46.54 -34.11
N ASP A 380 -12.34 47.07 -32.88
CA ASP A 380 -13.50 47.57 -32.12
C ASP A 380 -14.02 48.85 -32.79
N PRO A 381 -15.29 48.88 -33.23
CA PRO A 381 -15.87 50.06 -33.86
C PRO A 381 -15.82 51.32 -33.01
N ARG A 382 -15.90 51.22 -31.67
CA ARG A 382 -15.82 52.39 -30.77
C ARG A 382 -14.45 53.05 -30.85
N GLN A 383 -13.40 52.25 -30.69
CA GLN A 383 -12.02 52.73 -30.78
C GLN A 383 -11.76 53.33 -32.17
N TRP A 384 -12.23 52.66 -33.23
CA TRP A 384 -12.07 53.14 -34.59
C TRP A 384 -12.77 54.49 -34.85
N LEU A 385 -13.97 54.71 -34.28
CA LEU A 385 -14.66 55.99 -34.35
C LEU A 385 -13.92 57.08 -33.57
N GLU A 386 -13.45 56.79 -32.36
CA GLU A 386 -12.69 57.71 -31.51
C GLU A 386 -11.37 58.16 -32.15
N GLU A 387 -10.69 57.25 -32.86
CA GLU A 387 -9.45 57.53 -33.58
C GLU A 387 -9.67 58.31 -34.90
N GLY A 388 -10.91 58.69 -35.21
CA GLY A 388 -11.23 59.48 -36.41
C GLY A 388 -11.34 58.64 -37.69
N LYS A 389 -11.69 57.35 -37.57
CA LYS A 389 -11.91 56.40 -38.68
C LYS A 389 -10.65 56.17 -39.54
N PRO A 390 -9.51 55.78 -38.96
CA PRO A 390 -8.30 55.50 -39.72
C PRO A 390 -8.48 54.30 -40.68
N PRO A 391 -7.65 54.18 -41.74
CA PRO A 391 -7.58 52.95 -42.52
C PRO A 391 -7.29 51.74 -41.63
N ILE A 392 -7.90 50.58 -41.92
CA ILE A 392 -7.67 49.35 -41.16
C ILE A 392 -6.72 48.41 -41.89
N MET A 393 -6.09 47.47 -41.20
CA MET A 393 -5.15 46.56 -41.84
C MET A 393 -5.89 45.59 -42.79
N GLU A 394 -5.29 45.29 -43.94
CA GLU A 394 -5.85 44.32 -44.90
C GLU A 394 -6.11 42.97 -44.22
N GLY A 395 -7.30 42.41 -44.45
CA GLY A 395 -7.76 41.20 -43.80
C GLY A 395 -8.26 41.38 -42.36
N THR A 396 -8.38 42.59 -41.83
CA THR A 396 -9.11 42.84 -40.58
C THR A 396 -10.57 43.23 -40.84
N PHE A 397 -11.41 43.15 -39.82
CA PHE A 397 -12.82 43.51 -39.90
C PHE A 397 -13.27 44.35 -38.71
N LEU A 398 -14.25 45.23 -38.94
CA LEU A 398 -14.97 45.92 -37.87
C LEU A 398 -16.15 45.06 -37.43
N TYR A 399 -16.21 44.75 -36.14
CA TYR A 399 -17.35 44.05 -35.57
C TYR A 399 -17.62 44.50 -34.14
N GLY A 400 -18.87 44.86 -33.87
CA GLY A 400 -19.35 45.28 -32.56
C GLY A 400 -20.52 46.24 -32.66
N VAL A 401 -21.08 46.62 -31.51
CA VAL A 401 -22.19 47.56 -31.37
C VAL A 401 -21.68 48.83 -30.68
N THR A 402 -21.96 49.99 -31.28
CA THR A 402 -21.68 51.31 -30.70
C THR A 402 -22.96 51.99 -30.24
N ASP A 403 -22.79 53.07 -29.46
CA ASP A 403 -23.89 53.96 -29.04
C ASP A 403 -25.04 53.21 -28.35
N VAL A 404 -24.69 52.16 -27.60
CA VAL A 404 -25.67 51.32 -26.90
C VAL A 404 -26.35 52.14 -25.82
N SER A 405 -27.65 52.37 -26.00
CA SER A 405 -28.54 52.95 -25.02
C SER A 405 -29.52 51.90 -24.53
N VAL A 406 -29.75 51.85 -23.22
CA VAL A 406 -30.65 50.88 -22.59
C VAL A 406 -31.79 51.63 -21.93
N THR A 407 -33.02 51.32 -22.32
CA THR A 407 -34.24 51.93 -21.79
C THR A 407 -35.11 50.86 -21.13
N ALA A 408 -35.61 51.13 -19.93
CA ALA A 408 -36.56 50.23 -19.27
C ALA A 408 -37.94 50.38 -19.94
N LEU A 409 -38.51 49.27 -20.41
CA LEU A 409 -39.88 49.23 -20.92
C LEU A 409 -40.87 48.97 -19.79
N ASP A 410 -40.49 48.12 -18.83
CA ASP A 410 -41.20 47.84 -17.59
C ASP A 410 -40.21 47.42 -16.48
N ASP A 411 -40.72 46.88 -15.36
CA ASP A 411 -39.92 46.48 -14.20
C ASP A 411 -38.91 45.35 -14.48
N ARG A 412 -39.01 44.64 -15.61
CA ARG A 412 -38.21 43.44 -15.91
C ARG A 412 -37.66 43.43 -17.34
N THR A 413 -38.23 44.21 -18.24
CA THR A 413 -37.87 44.24 -19.65
C THR A 413 -37.14 45.53 -20.01
N TYR A 414 -35.99 45.36 -20.66
CA TYR A 414 -35.10 46.44 -21.06
C TYR A 414 -34.85 46.36 -22.57
N ARG A 415 -35.00 47.49 -23.26
CA ARG A 415 -34.70 47.62 -24.68
C ARG A 415 -33.34 48.26 -24.87
N ALA A 416 -32.44 47.55 -25.53
CA ALA A 416 -31.18 48.08 -26.00
C ALA A 416 -31.32 48.55 -27.45
N GLN A 417 -30.76 49.72 -27.74
CA GLN A 417 -30.65 50.27 -29.09
C GLN A 417 -29.21 50.73 -29.33
N GLY A 418 -28.65 50.41 -30.49
CA GLY A 418 -27.30 50.81 -30.87
C GLY A 418 -27.04 50.61 -32.36
N ILE A 419 -25.81 50.86 -32.79
CA ILE A 419 -25.39 50.71 -34.19
C ILE A 419 -24.47 49.48 -34.28
N LEU A 420 -24.93 48.44 -34.97
CA LEU A 420 -24.14 47.24 -35.23
C LEU A 420 -23.25 47.46 -36.47
N TYR A 421 -21.96 47.22 -36.31
CA TYR A 421 -20.99 47.13 -37.40
C TYR A 421 -20.66 45.66 -37.63
N THR A 422 -20.68 45.22 -38.89
CA THR A 422 -20.38 43.83 -39.25
C THR A 422 -19.76 43.72 -40.65
N PRO A 423 -18.85 42.75 -40.87
CA PRO A 423 -18.24 42.53 -42.19
C PRO A 423 -19.13 41.77 -43.18
N TYR A 424 -20.33 41.32 -42.78
CA TYR A 424 -21.25 40.59 -43.66
C TYR A 424 -22.67 41.16 -43.59
N PRO A 425 -23.45 41.00 -44.67
CA PRO A 425 -24.83 41.47 -44.68
C PRO A 425 -25.77 40.53 -43.93
N TYR A 426 -26.80 41.13 -43.33
CA TYR A 426 -27.92 40.42 -42.69
C TYR A 426 -29.13 40.31 -43.61
N THR A 427 -29.12 41.01 -44.75
CA THR A 427 -30.18 41.06 -45.76
C THR A 427 -29.63 40.68 -47.14
N GLU A 428 -30.38 39.92 -47.93
CA GLU A 428 -29.93 39.38 -49.24
C GLU A 428 -29.80 40.45 -50.35
N GLU A 429 -30.35 41.65 -50.15
CA GLU A 429 -30.27 42.76 -51.12
C GLU A 429 -28.99 43.59 -50.93
N VAL A 430 -27.84 43.02 -51.30
CA VAL A 430 -26.61 43.80 -51.47
C VAL A 430 -26.20 43.71 -52.93
N ALA A 431 -26.35 44.82 -53.66
CA ALA A 431 -25.76 44.96 -54.99
C ALA A 431 -24.25 44.67 -54.90
N GLU A 432 -23.66 43.98 -55.88
CA GLU A 432 -22.21 43.72 -55.94
C GLU A 432 -21.44 45.01 -55.65
N ILE A 433 -20.85 45.11 -54.46
CA ILE A 433 -20.04 46.27 -54.08
C ILE A 433 -18.70 46.08 -54.76
N ASP A 434 -18.46 46.83 -55.82
CA ASP A 434 -17.16 46.95 -56.49
C ASP A 434 -16.19 47.64 -55.51
N SER A 435 -15.65 46.85 -54.58
CA SER A 435 -14.72 47.34 -53.57
C SER A 435 -13.37 47.59 -54.25
N PRO A 436 -12.85 48.83 -54.27
CA PRO A 436 -11.52 49.07 -54.84
C PRO A 436 -10.47 48.20 -54.12
N THR A 437 -9.38 47.84 -54.81
CA THR A 437 -8.34 46.87 -54.39
C THR A 437 -7.66 47.18 -53.03
N GLN A 438 -8.04 48.27 -52.35
CA GLN A 438 -7.54 48.71 -51.04
C GLN A 438 -8.66 49.25 -50.12
N ALA A 439 -9.86 48.66 -50.15
CA ALA A 439 -10.90 48.97 -49.19
C ALA A 439 -11.78 47.77 -48.86
N VAL A 440 -12.41 47.77 -47.68
CA VAL A 440 -13.39 46.76 -47.25
C VAL A 440 -14.75 47.41 -47.01
N ALA A 441 -15.82 46.73 -47.42
CA ALA A 441 -17.18 47.14 -47.12
C ALA A 441 -17.58 46.70 -45.70
N ILE A 442 -18.02 47.65 -44.89
CA ILE A 442 -18.58 47.42 -43.55
C ILE A 442 -20.06 47.78 -43.58
N PHE A 443 -20.90 46.83 -43.17
CA PHE A 443 -22.34 47.02 -43.09
C PHE A 443 -22.70 47.57 -41.72
N THR A 444 -23.57 48.58 -41.70
CA THR A 444 -24.09 49.14 -40.46
C THR A 444 -25.59 48.98 -40.37
N TYR A 445 -26.07 48.58 -39.20
CA TYR A 445 -27.48 48.36 -38.91
C TYR A 445 -27.88 49.06 -37.62
N GLN A 446 -29.10 49.60 -37.61
CA GLN A 446 -29.76 49.97 -36.36
C GLN A 446 -30.17 48.66 -35.68
N LEU A 447 -29.57 48.39 -34.52
CA LEU A 447 -29.87 47.22 -33.70
C LEU A 447 -30.90 47.59 -32.65
N ILE A 448 -31.95 46.77 -32.52
CA ILE A 448 -32.92 46.82 -31.43
C ILE A 448 -33.04 45.42 -30.84
N GLN A 449 -32.85 45.30 -29.53
CA GLN A 449 -32.92 44.01 -28.84
C GLN A 449 -33.50 44.17 -27.43
N ASP A 450 -34.45 43.30 -27.08
CA ASP A 450 -35.10 43.31 -25.78
C ASP A 450 -34.54 42.19 -24.88
N PHE A 451 -34.29 42.55 -23.63
CA PHE A 451 -33.75 41.69 -22.59
C PHE A 451 -34.76 41.59 -21.44
N THR A 452 -35.03 40.37 -20.97
CA THR A 452 -35.78 40.17 -19.72
C THR A 452 -34.79 39.84 -18.61
N ILE A 453 -34.78 40.64 -17.54
CA ILE A 453 -33.86 40.51 -16.42
C ILE A 453 -34.65 40.25 -15.14
N GLU A 454 -34.18 39.27 -14.37
CA GLU A 454 -34.82 38.87 -13.12
C GLU A 454 -33.78 38.68 -12.02
N MET A 455 -34.18 38.90 -10.76
CA MET A 455 -33.35 38.53 -9.62
C MET A 455 -33.29 37.00 -9.51
N GLY A 456 -32.11 36.43 -9.76
CA GLY A 456 -31.87 35.00 -9.63
C GLY A 456 -32.00 34.52 -8.18
N LYS A 457 -32.19 33.22 -7.99
CA LYS A 457 -32.34 32.60 -6.65
C LYS A 457 -31.14 32.80 -5.72
N LYS A 458 -30.00 33.24 -6.26
CA LYS A 458 -28.75 33.45 -5.55
C LYS A 458 -28.47 34.93 -5.23
N GLY A 459 -29.39 35.83 -5.56
CA GLY A 459 -29.34 37.24 -5.14
C GLY A 459 -28.61 38.19 -6.09
N TRP A 460 -28.44 37.82 -7.36
CA TRP A 460 -27.94 38.71 -8.41
C TRP A 460 -28.89 38.70 -9.61
N TYR A 461 -28.86 39.77 -10.41
CA TYR A 461 -29.66 39.88 -11.63
C TYR A 461 -29.13 38.96 -12.73
N GLU A 462 -30.03 38.24 -13.40
CA GLU A 462 -29.73 37.34 -14.51
C GLU A 462 -30.63 37.66 -15.70
N ILE A 463 -30.07 37.61 -16.91
CA ILE A 463 -30.82 37.67 -18.17
C ILE A 463 -31.53 36.32 -18.37
N THR A 464 -32.85 36.33 -18.29
CA THR A 464 -33.70 35.13 -18.42
C THR A 464 -34.22 34.94 -19.84
N ASN A 465 -34.23 36.00 -20.65
CA ASN A 465 -34.61 35.94 -22.06
C ASN A 465 -33.93 37.07 -22.84
N ILE A 466 -33.57 36.76 -24.09
CA ILE A 466 -33.04 37.71 -25.07
C ILE A 466 -33.82 37.50 -26.37
N THR A 467 -34.48 38.55 -26.86
CA THR A 467 -35.16 38.44 -28.16
C THR A 467 -34.13 38.33 -29.28
N ARG A 468 -34.54 37.77 -30.43
CA ARG A 468 -33.74 37.89 -31.64
C ARG A 468 -33.56 39.38 -31.96
N SER A 469 -32.33 39.75 -32.32
CA SER A 469 -31.98 41.09 -32.76
C SER A 469 -32.84 41.50 -33.95
N GLN A 470 -33.53 42.64 -33.83
CA GLN A 470 -34.11 43.32 -34.97
C GLN A 470 -33.05 44.26 -35.53
N VAL A 471 -32.74 44.12 -36.82
CA VAL A 471 -31.73 44.92 -37.50
C VAL A 471 -32.36 45.62 -38.70
N GLU A 472 -32.21 46.94 -38.76
CA GLU A 472 -32.63 47.75 -39.90
C GLU A 472 -31.38 48.30 -40.61
N PRO A 473 -31.22 48.12 -41.93
CA PRO A 473 -30.04 48.61 -42.64
C PRO A 473 -29.92 50.14 -42.53
N LEU A 474 -28.74 50.63 -42.18
CA LEU A 474 -28.43 52.07 -42.15
C LEU A 474 -27.64 52.49 -43.39
N GLN A 475 -26.41 52.00 -43.50
CA GLN A 475 -25.51 52.32 -44.61
C GLN A 475 -24.42 51.26 -44.77
N ILE A 476 -23.79 51.28 -45.94
CA ILE A 476 -22.58 50.52 -46.24
C ILE A 476 -21.42 51.50 -46.29
N ILE A 477 -20.40 51.28 -45.46
CA ILE A 477 -19.24 52.15 -45.34
C ILE A 477 -18.05 51.46 -46.01
N THR A 478 -17.39 52.15 -46.94
CA THR A 478 -16.13 51.69 -47.52
C THR A 478 -14.98 52.18 -46.66
N VAL A 479 -14.31 51.27 -45.96
CA VAL A 479 -13.18 51.56 -45.06
C VAL A 479 -11.87 51.29 -45.82
N PRO A 480 -11.00 52.30 -46.02
CA PRO A 480 -9.71 52.08 -46.66
C PRO A 480 -8.85 51.08 -45.90
N THR A 481 -8.03 50.30 -46.61
CA THR A 481 -7.13 49.31 -46.01
C THR A 481 -5.66 49.59 -46.25
N TYR A 482 -4.78 49.21 -45.32
CA TYR A 482 -3.32 49.28 -45.48
C TYR A 482 -2.65 47.91 -45.31
N GLN A 483 -1.50 47.70 -45.95
CA GLN A 483 -0.71 46.48 -45.81
C GLN A 483 0.29 46.56 -44.64
N LYS A 484 0.44 45.45 -43.91
CA LYS A 484 1.37 45.34 -42.77
C LYS A 484 2.82 45.47 -43.28
N GLY A 485 3.43 46.64 -43.10
CA GLY A 485 4.80 46.95 -43.52
C GLY A 485 4.95 47.95 -44.67
N GLY A 486 3.86 48.53 -45.19
CA GLY A 486 3.90 49.58 -46.21
C GLY A 486 3.79 50.99 -45.61
N GLN A 487 4.65 51.92 -46.07
CA GLN A 487 4.59 53.34 -45.70
C GLN A 487 3.23 53.97 -46.03
N THR A 488 2.67 54.71 -45.08
CA THR A 488 1.56 55.64 -45.30
C THR A 488 1.98 56.72 -46.28
N ILE A 489 1.49 56.68 -47.53
CA ILE A 489 1.53 57.85 -48.40
C ILE A 489 0.36 58.74 -47.99
N LEU A 490 0.63 59.72 -47.12
CA LEU A 490 -0.25 60.87 -46.93
C LEU A 490 -0.18 61.72 -48.21
N SER A 491 -1.29 61.80 -48.94
CA SER A 491 -1.49 62.83 -49.95
C SER A 491 -2.35 63.95 -49.37
N GLN A 492 -1.69 65.02 -48.89
CA GLN A 492 -2.06 66.41 -49.14
C GLN A 492 -0.79 67.23 -49.33
#